data_AF-A0A7J7WTK8-F1
#
_entry.id   AF-A0A7J7WTK8-F1
#
_cell.length_a   1.000
_cell.length_b   1.000
_cell.length_c   1.000
_cell.angle_alpha   90.00
_cell.angle_beta   90.00
_cell.angle_gamma   90.00
#
_symmetry.space_group_name_H-M   'P 1'
#
loop_
_entity.id
_entity.type
_entity.pdbx_description
1 polymer ?
#
loop_
_entity_poly.entity_id
_entity_poly.type
_entity_poly.pdbx_seq_one_letter_code
_entity_poly.pdbx_strand_id
1 'polypeptide(L)'
;MAGLIKKQILKHLSRFTKNLSPDKINLSTLKGEGELKNLELDEEVLQNMLDLPTWLAINKVFCNKASIRIPWTKLKTHPICLSLDKVIMEMSTCEEPRNPNGPSPIATASGQSEYGFAEKVVEGITVSVNSIVIRIGAKAFNASFEVSQLRIYSVNANWEHGDLRFTRIQDPQRGEVLTFKEINWQMIRIEADATQSSHLEIMCAPVRLITNQSKIRVTLKRRLKDCNVIATKLVLILDDLLWVLTDSQLKAMVQYAKSLSEAIEKSTEQRKSMAPEPTQSSTVAPSTLQVKTPQTSNAPDLNDAIVKLFSDFDVKETSHHLVISHLDLHICDDIHAKEKGNLLILNF
;
A
#
# COMPACT_ATOMS: atom_id res chain seq x y z
N MET A 1 2.26 -19.46 24.98
CA MET A 1 1.71 -18.58 23.91
C MET A 1 2.76 -17.65 23.30
N ALA A 2 3.51 -16.87 24.09
CA ALA A 2 4.57 -15.97 23.58
C ALA A 2 5.66 -16.66 22.72
N GLY A 3 6.09 -17.88 23.09
CA GLY A 3 7.07 -18.64 22.30
C GLY A 3 6.57 -19.08 20.91
N LEU A 4 5.27 -19.29 20.74
CA LEU A 4 4.67 -19.70 19.46
C LEU A 4 4.61 -18.50 18.50
N ILE A 5 4.16 -17.34 19.01
CA ILE A 5 4.11 -16.07 18.28
C ILE A 5 5.53 -15.64 17.90
N LYS A 6 6.52 -15.82 18.79
CA LYS A 6 7.93 -15.57 18.50
C LYS A 6 8.42 -16.35 17.28
N LYS A 7 8.19 -17.67 17.25
CA LYS A 7 8.60 -18.52 16.11
C LYS A 7 7.87 -18.14 14.83
N GLN A 8 6.58 -17.79 14.91
CA GLN A 8 5.82 -17.36 13.74
C GLN A 8 6.32 -16.03 13.18
N ILE A 9 6.50 -15.00 14.01
CA ILE A 9 7.01 -13.70 13.56
C ILE A 9 8.39 -13.85 12.92
N LEU A 10 9.31 -14.60 13.55
CA LEU A 10 10.64 -14.85 13.00
C LEU A 10 10.60 -15.59 11.66
N LYS A 11 9.75 -16.62 11.56
CA LYS A 11 9.54 -17.38 10.31
C LYS A 11 8.97 -16.48 9.20
N HIS A 12 8.03 -15.59 9.54
CA HIS A 12 7.47 -14.65 8.59
C HIS A 12 8.52 -13.66 8.12
N LEU A 13 9.29 -13.04 9.03
CA LEU A 13 10.33 -12.08 8.67
C LEU A 13 11.44 -12.71 7.81
N SER A 14 11.90 -13.92 8.15
CA SER A 14 12.93 -14.61 7.36
C SER A 14 12.50 -14.91 5.92
N ARG A 15 11.20 -15.01 5.66
CA ARG A 15 10.67 -15.24 4.31
C ARG A 15 10.87 -14.02 3.38
N PHE A 16 11.01 -12.81 3.92
CA PHE A 16 11.17 -11.58 3.12
C PHE A 16 12.63 -11.19 2.88
N THR A 17 13.58 -11.98 3.36
CA THR A 17 15.00 -11.62 3.40
C THR A 17 15.85 -12.76 2.88
N LYS A 18 16.76 -12.50 1.95
CA LYS A 18 17.67 -13.51 1.39
C LYS A 18 18.78 -13.94 2.35
N ASN A 19 19.26 -13.00 3.18
CA ASN A 19 20.48 -13.16 3.95
C ASN A 19 20.27 -13.31 5.47
N LEU A 20 19.02 -13.56 5.89
CA LEU A 20 18.64 -13.69 7.30
C LEU A 20 18.38 -15.15 7.67
N SER A 21 19.20 -15.70 8.56
CA SER A 21 18.83 -16.93 9.27
C SER A 21 18.06 -16.57 10.55
N PRO A 22 17.10 -17.41 11.00
CA PRO A 22 16.37 -17.18 12.25
C PRO A 22 17.28 -16.96 13.47
N ASP A 23 18.49 -17.52 13.46
CA ASP A 23 19.49 -17.43 14.53
C ASP A 23 20.23 -16.08 14.57
N LYS A 24 20.27 -15.33 13.45
CA LYS A 24 20.88 -13.99 13.38
C LYS A 24 20.00 -12.90 13.98
N ILE A 25 18.73 -13.19 14.24
CA ILE A 25 17.79 -12.23 14.81
C ILE A 25 17.96 -12.22 16.33
N ASN A 26 18.85 -11.36 16.82
CA ASN A 26 19.01 -11.07 18.25
C ASN A 26 17.81 -10.27 18.78
N LEU A 27 16.65 -10.92 18.91
CA LEU A 27 15.57 -10.38 19.73
C LEU A 27 16.00 -10.48 21.19
N SER A 28 16.21 -9.33 21.83
CA SER A 28 16.34 -9.24 23.29
C SER A 28 15.05 -9.78 23.91
N THR A 29 15.09 -11.06 24.27
CA THR A 29 13.93 -11.94 24.44
C THR A 29 12.96 -11.50 25.52
N LEU A 30 13.45 -10.75 26.51
CA LEU A 30 12.64 -10.20 27.60
C LEU A 30 12.05 -8.82 27.29
N LYS A 31 12.68 -8.04 26.39
CA LYS A 31 12.26 -6.68 26.06
C LYS A 31 11.41 -6.61 24.79
N GLY A 32 11.43 -7.67 23.97
CA GLY A 32 10.69 -7.72 22.71
C GLY A 32 11.25 -6.79 21.64
N GLU A 33 12.52 -6.42 21.75
CA GLU A 33 13.20 -5.53 20.82
C GLU A 33 14.25 -6.30 20.02
N GLY A 34 14.33 -6.03 18.73
CA GLY A 34 15.36 -6.57 17.83
C GLY A 34 15.74 -5.56 16.77
N GLU A 35 16.98 -5.63 16.32
CA GLU A 35 17.53 -4.78 15.27
C GLU A 35 18.32 -5.64 14.28
N LEU A 36 18.18 -5.32 13.01
CA LEU A 36 18.86 -5.96 11.89
C LEU A 36 19.44 -4.85 10.99
N LYS A 37 20.59 -5.13 10.39
CA LYS A 37 21.28 -4.19 9.50
C LYS A 37 21.60 -4.86 8.18
N ASN A 38 21.65 -4.07 7.12
CA ASN A 38 22.05 -4.48 5.78
C ASN A 38 21.28 -5.71 5.27
N LEU A 39 19.95 -5.62 5.35
CA LEU A 39 19.04 -6.65 4.88
C LEU A 39 18.90 -6.58 3.37
N GLU A 40 19.09 -7.71 2.71
CA GLU A 40 18.73 -7.88 1.30
C GLU A 40 17.38 -8.58 1.26
N LEU A 41 16.38 -7.90 0.69
CA LEU A 41 15.03 -8.44 0.63
C LEU A 41 14.85 -9.29 -0.62
N ASP A 42 13.96 -10.27 -0.53
CA ASP A 42 13.67 -11.17 -1.64
C ASP A 42 12.73 -10.50 -2.66
N GLU A 43 13.21 -10.31 -3.89
CA GLU A 43 12.50 -9.58 -4.93
C GLU A 43 11.25 -10.33 -5.39
N GLU A 44 11.31 -11.66 -5.51
CA GLU A 44 10.17 -12.46 -5.95
C GLU A 44 9.05 -12.40 -4.91
N VAL A 45 9.41 -12.54 -3.64
CA VAL A 45 8.48 -12.43 -2.50
C VAL A 45 7.84 -11.04 -2.47
N LEU A 46 8.60 -9.97 -2.70
CA LEU A 46 8.08 -8.60 -2.73
C LEU A 46 7.22 -8.31 -3.96
N GLN A 47 7.60 -8.78 -5.15
CA GLN A 47 6.79 -8.66 -6.36
C GLN A 47 5.42 -9.30 -6.18
N ASN A 48 5.39 -10.52 -5.63
CA ASN A 48 4.16 -11.26 -5.35
C ASN A 48 3.32 -10.60 -4.24
N MET A 49 3.97 -9.99 -3.25
CA MET A 49 3.28 -9.34 -2.13
C MET A 49 2.64 -7.99 -2.52
N LEU A 50 3.36 -7.19 -3.30
CA LEU A 50 2.90 -5.88 -3.79
C LEU A 50 1.95 -6.00 -5.00
N ASP A 51 1.77 -7.23 -5.51
CA ASP A 51 1.04 -7.53 -6.75
C ASP A 51 1.47 -6.63 -7.91
N LEU A 52 2.79 -6.53 -8.12
CA LEU A 52 3.33 -5.64 -9.14
C LEU A 52 2.89 -6.10 -10.53
N PRO A 53 2.52 -5.15 -11.42
CA PRO A 53 2.11 -5.50 -12.77
C PRO A 53 3.26 -6.18 -13.53
N THR A 54 2.93 -7.07 -14.47
CA THR A 54 3.93 -7.91 -15.16
C THR A 54 4.89 -7.13 -16.06
N TRP A 55 4.59 -5.87 -16.37
CA TRP A 55 5.49 -4.96 -17.09
C TRP A 55 6.57 -4.33 -16.19
N LEU A 56 6.53 -4.50 -14.87
CA LEU A 56 7.51 -3.92 -13.93
C LEU A 56 8.23 -5.03 -13.18
N ALA A 57 9.55 -5.02 -13.12
CA ALA A 57 10.35 -5.97 -12.36
C ALA A 57 11.08 -5.30 -11.19
N ILE A 58 11.20 -6.01 -10.08
CA ILE A 58 12.14 -5.66 -9.01
C ILE A 58 13.47 -6.35 -9.31
N ASN A 59 14.53 -5.56 -9.44
CA ASN A 59 15.89 -6.06 -9.70
C ASN A 59 16.66 -6.27 -8.40
N LYS A 60 16.45 -5.39 -7.42
CA LYS A 60 17.14 -5.43 -6.13
C LYS A 60 16.40 -4.64 -5.08
N VAL A 61 16.39 -5.14 -3.84
CA VAL A 61 15.86 -4.39 -2.70
C VAL A 61 16.77 -4.52 -1.49
N PHE A 62 17.12 -3.36 -0.92
CA PHE A 62 18.02 -3.26 0.21
C PHE A 62 17.41 -2.42 1.32
N CYS A 63 17.56 -2.87 2.57
CA CYS A 63 17.18 -2.13 3.76
C CYS A 63 18.40 -2.01 4.69
N ASN A 64 18.90 -0.79 4.92
CA ASN A 64 20.10 -0.57 5.72
C ASN A 64 19.92 -0.95 7.20
N LYS A 65 18.73 -0.73 7.75
CA LYS A 65 18.40 -0.97 9.15
C LYS A 65 16.91 -1.23 9.30
N ALA A 66 16.57 -2.31 9.98
CA ALA A 66 15.23 -2.65 10.40
C ALA A 66 15.24 -2.90 11.91
N SER A 67 14.21 -2.43 12.61
CA SER A 67 14.01 -2.67 14.03
C SER A 67 12.57 -3.08 14.29
N ILE A 68 12.39 -3.96 15.27
CA ILE A 68 11.08 -4.46 15.65
C ILE A 68 10.94 -4.33 17.16
N ARG A 69 9.77 -3.84 17.61
CA ARG A 69 9.38 -3.77 19.02
C ARG A 69 8.03 -4.47 19.21
N ILE A 70 8.01 -5.46 20.08
CA ILE A 70 6.86 -6.32 20.35
C ILE A 70 6.43 -6.14 21.82
N PRO A 71 5.28 -5.51 22.10
CA PRO A 71 4.77 -5.38 23.46
C PRO A 71 4.07 -6.67 23.92
N TRP A 72 4.86 -7.71 24.23
CA TRP A 72 4.36 -9.08 24.51
C TRP A 72 3.16 -9.16 25.47
N THR A 73 3.14 -8.33 26.53
CA THR A 73 2.09 -8.32 27.56
C THR A 73 0.89 -7.45 27.19
N LYS A 74 1.00 -6.62 26.16
CA LYS A 74 -0.01 -5.63 25.75
C LYS A 74 -0.43 -5.78 24.28
N LEU A 75 -0.22 -6.93 23.65
CA LEU A 75 -0.57 -7.18 22.24
C LEU A 75 -2.06 -6.95 21.89
N LYS A 76 -2.96 -6.97 22.87
CA LYS A 76 -4.39 -6.63 22.67
C LYS A 76 -4.62 -5.13 22.50
N THR A 77 -3.74 -4.31 23.07
CA THR A 77 -3.96 -2.86 23.25
C THR A 77 -2.91 -2.00 22.57
N HIS A 78 -1.71 -2.54 22.34
CA HIS A 78 -0.56 -1.85 21.74
C HIS A 78 -0.05 -2.61 20.52
N PRO A 79 0.35 -1.88 19.45
CA PRO A 79 0.83 -2.47 18.21
C PRO A 79 2.24 -3.05 18.35
N ILE A 80 2.54 -4.04 17.52
CA ILE A 80 3.93 -4.34 17.17
C ILE A 80 4.42 -3.22 16.27
N CYS A 81 5.57 -2.63 16.58
CA CYS A 81 6.16 -1.57 15.76
C CYS A 81 7.32 -2.13 14.94
N LEU A 82 7.20 -2.06 13.61
CA LEU A 82 8.26 -2.35 12.66
C LEU A 82 8.77 -1.03 12.07
N SER A 83 10.05 -0.74 12.26
CA SER A 83 10.66 0.50 11.82
C SER A 83 11.83 0.21 10.89
N LEU A 84 11.74 0.68 9.65
CA LEU A 84 12.80 0.63 8.65
C LEU A 84 13.42 2.03 8.53
N ASP A 85 14.73 2.12 8.41
CA ASP A 85 15.39 3.41 8.25
C ASP A 85 15.39 3.83 6.77
N LYS A 86 16.22 3.19 5.94
CA LYS A 86 16.32 3.45 4.50
C LYS A 86 16.09 2.18 3.69
N VAL A 87 15.07 2.21 2.85
CA VAL A 87 14.77 1.18 1.85
C VAL A 87 15.13 1.71 0.48
N ILE A 88 15.99 0.98 -0.24
CA ILE A 88 16.37 1.29 -1.63
C ILE A 88 15.89 0.14 -2.50
N MET A 89 15.12 0.47 -3.52
CA MET A 89 14.55 -0.47 -4.48
C MET A 89 14.97 -0.08 -5.88
N GLU A 90 15.52 -1.03 -6.62
CA GLU A 90 15.84 -0.88 -8.04
C GLU A 90 14.86 -1.72 -8.86
N MET A 91 14.26 -1.10 -9.86
CA MET A 91 13.24 -1.68 -10.71
C MET A 91 13.52 -1.37 -12.18
N SER A 92 12.91 -2.14 -13.08
CA SER A 92 12.94 -1.86 -14.52
C SER A 92 11.62 -2.20 -15.19
N THR A 93 11.32 -1.50 -16.28
CA THR A 93 10.20 -1.88 -17.16
C THR A 93 10.62 -3.05 -18.06
N CYS A 94 9.71 -4.00 -18.27
CA CYS A 94 9.89 -5.16 -19.14
C CYS A 94 9.18 -4.94 -20.48
N GLU A 95 9.90 -5.06 -21.60
CA GLU A 95 9.29 -4.99 -22.94
C GLU A 95 8.41 -6.21 -23.25
N GLU A 96 8.82 -7.37 -22.74
CA GLU A 96 8.01 -8.58 -22.66
C GLU A 96 7.53 -8.75 -21.22
N PRO A 97 6.21 -8.87 -20.99
CA PRO A 97 5.68 -9.04 -19.65
C PRO A 97 6.27 -10.27 -18.96
N ARG A 98 6.65 -10.13 -17.69
CA ARG A 98 7.01 -11.26 -16.84
C ARG A 98 5.85 -12.24 -16.73
N ASN A 99 6.13 -13.44 -16.23
CA ASN A 99 5.07 -14.33 -15.78
C ASN A 99 4.23 -13.66 -14.66
N PRO A 100 2.92 -13.95 -14.57
CA PRO A 100 2.09 -13.46 -13.48
C PRO A 100 2.66 -13.79 -12.11
N ASN A 101 2.32 -12.95 -11.14
CA ASN A 101 2.73 -13.16 -9.76
C ASN A 101 2.20 -14.49 -9.24
N GLY A 102 3.03 -15.21 -8.49
CA GLY A 102 2.64 -16.40 -7.76
C GLY A 102 1.74 -16.07 -6.56
N PRO A 103 1.28 -17.08 -5.81
CA PRO A 103 0.50 -16.84 -4.61
C PRO A 103 1.26 -15.97 -3.61
N SER A 104 0.61 -14.93 -3.10
CA SER A 104 1.24 -14.00 -2.16
C SER A 104 1.81 -14.75 -0.94
N PRO A 105 3.03 -14.42 -0.50
CA PRO A 105 3.66 -15.05 0.65
C PRO A 105 2.96 -14.74 1.99
N ILE A 106 2.11 -13.70 2.02
CA ILE A 106 1.32 -13.32 3.18
C ILE A 106 -0.07 -13.93 3.13
N ALA A 107 -0.51 -14.45 1.98
CA ALA A 107 -1.70 -15.28 1.92
C ALA A 107 -1.42 -16.56 2.74
N THR A 108 -1.79 -16.54 4.02
CA THR A 108 -2.29 -17.73 4.69
C THR A 108 -3.26 -18.37 3.71
N ALA A 109 -3.09 -19.67 3.42
CA ALA A 109 -3.97 -20.41 2.53
C ALA A 109 -5.41 -19.95 2.78
N SER A 110 -5.94 -19.16 1.85
CA SER A 110 -7.22 -18.47 1.98
C SER A 110 -8.27 -19.54 2.30
N GLY A 111 -8.76 -19.57 3.54
CA GLY A 111 -9.78 -20.52 3.96
C GLY A 111 -9.47 -21.47 5.12
N GLN A 112 -8.37 -21.34 5.87
CA GLN A 112 -8.13 -22.25 7.01
C GLN A 112 -8.08 -21.63 8.42
N SER A 113 -8.15 -20.30 8.57
CA SER A 113 -8.17 -19.70 9.91
C SER A 113 -9.25 -18.63 10.06
N GLU A 114 -10.14 -18.86 11.01
CA GLU A 114 -11.09 -17.87 11.53
C GLU A 114 -10.35 -16.62 12.03
N TYR A 115 -11.01 -15.47 11.95
CA TYR A 115 -10.52 -14.18 12.43
C TYR A 115 -10.26 -14.21 13.94
N GLY A 116 -9.03 -14.60 14.29
CA GLY A 116 -8.61 -14.87 15.66
C GLY A 116 -7.65 -13.82 16.22
N PHE A 117 -7.02 -14.17 17.34
CA PHE A 117 -6.05 -13.29 17.99
C PHE A 117 -4.84 -12.97 17.12
N ALA A 118 -4.32 -13.95 16.36
CA ALA A 118 -3.17 -13.73 15.48
C ALA A 118 -3.47 -12.69 14.39
N GLU A 119 -4.64 -12.77 13.76
CA GLU A 119 -5.06 -11.81 12.74
C GLU A 119 -5.21 -10.40 13.33
N LYS A 120 -5.82 -10.28 14.52
CA LYS A 120 -5.91 -9.00 15.24
C LYS A 120 -4.54 -8.38 15.54
N VAL A 121 -3.54 -9.21 15.86
CA VAL A 121 -2.16 -8.76 16.10
C VAL A 121 -1.49 -8.30 14.81
N VAL A 122 -1.63 -9.05 13.71
CA VAL A 122 -1.07 -8.70 12.39
C VAL A 122 -1.70 -7.44 11.83
N GLU A 123 -3.02 -7.33 11.91
CA GLU A 123 -3.79 -6.15 11.53
C GLU A 123 -3.33 -4.91 12.31
N GLY A 124 -3.05 -5.06 13.60
CA GLY A 124 -2.58 -3.99 14.49
C GLY A 124 -1.12 -3.58 14.29
N ILE A 125 -0.34 -4.23 13.41
CA ILE A 125 1.07 -3.86 13.20
C ILE A 125 1.17 -2.42 12.70
N THR A 126 2.05 -1.65 13.33
CA THR A 126 2.47 -0.32 12.88
C THR A 126 3.79 -0.43 12.12
N VAL A 127 3.85 0.17 10.93
CA VAL A 127 5.07 0.22 10.11
C VAL A 127 5.51 1.66 9.95
N SER A 128 6.79 1.95 10.16
CA SER A 128 7.38 3.25 9.89
C SER A 128 8.61 3.11 8.99
N VAL A 129 8.77 3.97 7.99
CA VAL A 129 9.94 4.00 7.11
C VAL A 129 10.46 5.43 7.01
N ASN A 130 11.72 5.67 7.40
CA ASN A 130 12.26 7.03 7.36
C ASN A 130 12.48 7.53 5.93
N SER A 131 12.99 6.65 5.05
CA SER A 131 13.26 6.97 3.65
C SER A 131 13.04 5.73 2.76
N ILE A 132 12.22 5.87 1.73
CA ILE A 132 12.10 4.91 0.63
C ILE A 132 12.61 5.60 -0.62
N VAL A 133 13.51 4.94 -1.35
CA VAL A 133 14.01 5.41 -2.64
C VAL A 133 13.82 4.28 -3.64
N ILE A 134 12.97 4.51 -4.63
CA ILE A 134 12.73 3.59 -5.72
C ILE A 134 13.32 4.20 -6.99
N ARG A 135 14.16 3.44 -7.70
CA ARG A 135 14.75 3.82 -8.98
C ARG A 135 14.23 2.88 -10.06
N ILE A 136 13.63 3.44 -11.10
CA ILE A 136 12.99 2.70 -12.18
C ILE A 136 13.73 3.03 -13.47
N GLY A 137 14.37 2.02 -14.08
CA GLY A 137 14.91 2.13 -15.43
C GLY A 137 13.85 1.74 -16.47
N ALA A 138 13.51 2.65 -17.37
CA ALA A 138 12.66 2.36 -18.52
C ALA A 138 13.41 2.63 -19.83
N LYS A 139 12.83 2.19 -20.95
CA LYS A 139 13.43 2.35 -22.27
C LYS A 139 13.69 3.82 -22.62
N ALA A 140 12.68 4.67 -22.42
CA ALA A 140 12.70 6.07 -22.82
C ALA A 140 13.07 7.04 -21.68
N PHE A 141 13.06 6.60 -20.43
CA PHE A 141 13.31 7.45 -19.28
C PHE A 141 13.81 6.66 -18.07
N ASN A 142 14.51 7.33 -17.17
CA ASN A 142 14.73 6.87 -15.81
C ASN A 142 13.80 7.63 -14.89
N ALA A 143 13.17 6.95 -13.94
CA ALA A 143 12.35 7.58 -12.93
C ALA A 143 12.85 7.27 -11.51
N SER A 144 12.63 8.21 -10.59
CA SER A 144 12.82 7.99 -9.18
C SER A 144 11.58 8.39 -8.39
N PHE A 145 11.22 7.55 -7.43
CA PHE A 145 10.14 7.79 -6.49
C PHE A 145 10.73 7.74 -5.07
N GLU A 146 10.71 8.87 -4.38
CA GLU A 146 11.21 9.00 -3.02
C GLU A 146 10.06 9.31 -2.06
N VAL A 147 10.05 8.64 -0.91
CA VAL A 147 9.08 8.88 0.17
C VAL A 147 9.83 9.09 1.48
N SER A 148 9.50 10.16 2.19
CA SER A 148 10.08 10.48 3.49
C SER A 148 9.06 10.31 4.62
N GLN A 149 9.51 9.73 5.74
CA GLN A 149 8.76 9.57 6.99
C GLN A 149 7.39 8.90 6.79
N LEU A 150 7.36 7.81 6.03
CA LEU A 150 6.15 7.00 5.86
C LEU A 150 5.77 6.33 7.18
N ARG A 151 4.50 6.40 7.57
CA ARG A 151 3.93 5.66 8.70
C ARG A 151 2.61 5.03 8.32
N ILE A 152 2.39 3.82 8.80
CA ILE A 152 1.18 3.02 8.58
C ILE A 152 0.75 2.50 9.95
N TYR A 153 -0.47 2.83 10.39
CA TYR A 153 -0.96 2.42 11.71
C TYR A 153 -2.48 2.26 11.72
N SER A 154 -2.97 1.53 12.72
CA SER A 154 -4.40 1.36 12.97
C SER A 154 -4.99 2.57 13.69
N VAL A 155 -6.22 2.94 13.32
CA VAL A 155 -7.01 4.02 13.94
C VAL A 155 -8.42 3.53 14.24
N ASN A 156 -9.19 4.29 15.02
CA ASN A 156 -10.62 4.02 15.21
C ASN A 156 -11.44 4.52 14.01
N ALA A 157 -12.77 4.32 14.05
CA ALA A 157 -13.68 4.75 12.98
C ALA A 157 -13.74 6.27 12.78
N ASN A 158 -13.31 7.04 13.80
CA ASN A 158 -13.20 8.50 13.75
C ASN A 158 -11.81 8.98 13.28
N TRP A 159 -10.92 8.07 12.87
CA TRP A 159 -9.55 8.36 12.45
C TRP A 159 -8.64 8.88 13.56
N GLU A 160 -8.88 8.45 14.79
CA GLU A 160 -8.07 8.80 15.95
C GLU A 160 -7.21 7.63 16.42
N HIS A 161 -6.07 7.96 17.03
CA HIS A 161 -5.20 6.98 17.66
C HIS A 161 -5.79 6.45 18.96
N GLY A 162 -5.55 5.18 19.27
CA GLY A 162 -6.00 4.61 20.53
C GLY A 162 -5.63 3.14 20.72
N ASP A 163 -6.24 2.55 21.73
CA ASP A 163 -6.12 1.12 22.03
C ASP A 163 -6.63 0.28 20.85
N LEU A 164 -5.82 -0.70 20.43
CA LEU A 164 -6.13 -1.57 19.29
C LEU A 164 -7.49 -2.25 19.38
N ARG A 165 -8.10 -2.42 20.56
CA ARG A 165 -9.45 -2.99 20.70
C ARG A 165 -10.52 -2.13 20.04
N PHE A 166 -10.30 -0.82 19.93
CA PHE A 166 -11.24 0.14 19.37
C PHE A 166 -10.94 0.50 17.90
N THR A 167 -9.94 -0.14 17.28
CA THR A 167 -9.58 0.08 15.87
C THR A 167 -10.32 -0.84 14.90
N ARG A 168 -11.36 -1.53 15.39
CA ARG A 168 -12.19 -2.45 14.60
C ARG A 168 -13.63 -2.46 15.10
N ILE A 169 -14.56 -2.66 14.18
CA ILE A 169 -15.99 -2.84 14.49
C ILE A 169 -16.38 -4.21 13.96
N GLN A 170 -16.81 -5.10 14.85
CA GLN A 170 -17.26 -6.45 14.48
C GLN A 170 -18.77 -6.50 14.52
N ASP A 171 -19.38 -7.09 13.49
CA ASP A 171 -20.77 -7.51 13.49
C ASP A 171 -20.80 -9.05 13.47
N PRO A 172 -20.99 -9.70 14.64
CA PRO A 172 -21.07 -11.16 14.72
C PRO A 172 -22.27 -11.75 13.98
N GLN A 173 -23.37 -11.00 13.81
CA GLN A 173 -24.56 -11.49 13.11
C GLN A 173 -24.31 -11.59 11.61
N ARG A 174 -23.62 -10.58 11.04
CA ARG A 174 -23.18 -10.61 9.63
C ARG A 174 -21.97 -11.50 9.42
N GLY A 175 -21.20 -11.78 10.48
CA GLY A 175 -19.93 -12.47 10.35
C GLY A 175 -18.86 -11.60 9.68
N GLU A 176 -18.88 -10.30 9.94
CA GLU A 176 -18.04 -9.30 9.25
C GLU A 176 -17.27 -8.42 10.25
N VAL A 177 -16.15 -7.86 9.79
CA VAL A 177 -15.35 -6.89 10.55
C VAL A 177 -14.90 -5.73 9.66
N LEU A 178 -15.02 -4.52 10.20
CA LEU A 178 -14.44 -3.30 9.65
C LEU A 178 -13.17 -2.94 10.42
N THR A 179 -12.15 -2.52 9.69
CA THR A 179 -10.86 -2.13 10.25
C THR A 179 -10.39 -0.85 9.56
N PHE A 180 -9.66 -0.01 10.28
CA PHE A 180 -9.28 1.32 9.80
C PHE A 180 -7.77 1.50 9.93
N LYS A 181 -7.14 1.91 8.82
CA LYS A 181 -5.70 2.22 8.77
C LYS A 181 -5.48 3.59 8.15
N GLU A 182 -4.55 4.33 8.74
CA GLU A 182 -4.04 5.56 8.15
C GLU A 182 -2.58 5.36 7.76
N ILE A 183 -2.28 5.80 6.54
CA ILE A 183 -0.94 5.84 5.97
C ILE A 183 -0.62 7.32 5.81
N ASN A 184 0.46 7.84 6.38
CA ASN A 184 0.89 9.21 6.15
C ASN A 184 2.37 9.28 5.84
N TRP A 185 2.79 10.35 5.18
CA TRP A 185 4.18 10.65 4.87
C TRP A 185 4.42 12.14 5.00
N GLN A 186 5.69 12.54 5.09
CA GLN A 186 6.11 13.94 5.13
C GLN A 186 6.25 14.53 3.73
N MET A 187 6.80 13.75 2.80
CA MET A 187 7.11 14.20 1.45
C MET A 187 7.17 13.01 0.49
N ILE A 188 6.61 13.21 -0.70
CA ILE A 188 6.85 12.36 -1.86
C ILE A 188 7.53 13.20 -2.93
N ARG A 189 8.54 12.63 -3.59
CA ARG A 189 9.15 13.18 -4.79
C ARG A 189 9.10 12.16 -5.91
N ILE A 190 8.55 12.58 -7.04
CA ILE A 190 8.55 11.81 -8.27
C ILE A 190 9.39 12.61 -9.27
N GLU A 191 10.37 11.96 -9.88
CA GLU A 191 11.20 12.56 -10.91
C GLU A 191 11.31 11.60 -12.08
N ALA A 192 11.26 12.12 -13.31
CA ALA A 192 11.46 11.36 -14.53
C ALA A 192 12.36 12.16 -15.48
N ASP A 193 13.38 11.51 -16.02
CA ASP A 193 14.38 12.10 -16.90
C ASP A 193 14.58 11.21 -18.13
N ALA A 194 14.76 11.81 -19.31
CA ALA A 194 14.93 11.08 -20.55
C ALA A 194 16.26 10.31 -20.57
N THR A 195 16.26 9.09 -21.11
CA THR A 195 17.51 8.36 -21.37
C THR A 195 18.19 8.97 -22.61
N GLN A 196 19.50 9.24 -22.55
CA GLN A 196 20.27 9.97 -23.58
C GLN A 196 20.40 9.27 -24.96
N SER A 197 19.61 8.25 -25.26
CA SER A 197 19.77 7.41 -26.45
C SER A 197 18.66 7.63 -27.48
N SER A 198 18.78 8.69 -28.30
CA SER A 198 18.49 8.68 -29.75
C SER A 198 18.42 10.11 -30.34
N HIS A 199 19.46 10.48 -31.11
CA HIS A 199 19.52 11.50 -32.19
C HIS A 199 18.78 12.85 -32.14
N LEU A 200 18.10 13.22 -31.07
CA LEU A 200 17.48 14.52 -30.87
C LEU A 200 17.99 15.10 -29.56
N GLU A 201 18.79 16.16 -29.68
CA GLU A 201 19.27 17.01 -28.60
C GLU A 201 18.13 17.80 -27.93
N ILE A 202 17.08 17.12 -27.48
CA ILE A 202 16.15 17.73 -26.53
C ILE A 202 16.65 17.31 -25.16
N MET A 203 17.59 18.09 -24.63
CA MET A 203 17.89 18.16 -23.20
C MET A 203 16.62 18.63 -22.48
N CYS A 204 15.66 17.73 -22.28
CA CYS A 204 14.45 18.06 -21.55
C CYS A 204 14.81 18.09 -20.07
N ALA A 205 14.52 19.20 -19.39
CA ALA A 205 14.65 19.25 -17.95
C ALA A 205 13.78 18.14 -17.33
N PRO A 206 14.26 17.42 -16.31
CA PRO A 206 13.51 16.32 -15.73
C PRO A 206 12.17 16.80 -15.21
N VAL A 207 11.13 16.00 -15.43
CA VAL A 207 9.78 16.23 -14.90
C VAL A 207 9.83 15.90 -13.42
N ARG A 208 9.43 16.85 -12.57
CA ARG A 208 9.42 16.67 -11.11
C ARG A 208 8.06 16.98 -10.54
N LEU A 209 7.59 16.13 -9.64
CA LEU A 209 6.43 16.37 -8.80
C LEU A 209 6.86 16.18 -7.35
N ILE A 210 6.58 17.16 -6.49
CA ILE A 210 6.81 17.05 -5.07
C ILE A 210 5.47 17.29 -4.38
N THR A 211 5.08 16.36 -3.52
CA THR A 211 3.93 16.53 -2.65
C THR A 211 4.40 16.60 -1.20
N ASN A 212 3.73 17.43 -0.42
CA ASN A 212 4.04 17.64 0.99
C ASN A 212 3.38 16.55 1.85
N GLN A 213 3.14 16.87 3.13
CA GLN A 213 2.50 15.95 4.05
C GLN A 213 1.11 15.58 3.54
N SER A 214 0.87 14.29 3.38
CA SER A 214 -0.39 13.77 2.87
C SER A 214 -0.67 12.42 3.49
N LYS A 215 -1.90 11.93 3.30
CA LYS A 215 -2.35 10.69 3.94
C LYS A 215 -3.32 9.90 3.07
N ILE A 216 -3.28 8.59 3.25
CA ILE A 216 -4.27 7.66 2.73
C ILE A 216 -5.02 7.05 3.92
N ARG A 217 -6.34 7.05 3.80
CA ARG A 217 -7.26 6.43 4.74
C ARG A 217 -7.83 5.18 4.12
N VAL A 218 -7.68 4.05 4.81
CA VAL A 218 -8.14 2.75 4.35
C VAL A 218 -9.15 2.19 5.35
N THR A 219 -10.37 1.93 4.88
CA THR A 219 -11.36 1.11 5.59
C THR A 219 -11.47 -0.23 4.88
N LEU A 220 -11.22 -1.31 5.61
CA LEU A 220 -11.22 -2.66 5.07
C LEU A 220 -12.31 -3.49 5.72
N LYS A 221 -13.20 -4.04 4.89
CA LYS A 221 -14.27 -4.95 5.27
C LYS A 221 -13.88 -6.39 4.98
N ARG A 222 -13.89 -7.24 5.99
CA ARG A 222 -13.53 -8.67 5.87
C ARG A 222 -14.60 -9.57 6.46
N ARG A 223 -14.65 -10.80 5.96
CA ARG A 223 -15.45 -11.88 6.54
C ARG A 223 -14.69 -12.52 7.71
N LEU A 224 -15.36 -12.76 8.83
CA LEU A 224 -14.76 -13.35 10.04
C LEU A 224 -14.38 -14.82 9.84
N LYS A 225 -15.13 -15.58 9.02
CA LYS A 225 -14.92 -17.02 8.84
C LYS A 225 -13.57 -17.39 8.20
N ASP A 226 -13.17 -16.62 7.20
CA ASP A 226 -12.03 -16.94 6.31
C ASP A 226 -11.06 -15.76 6.12
N CYS A 227 -11.33 -14.62 6.77
CA CYS A 227 -10.60 -13.35 6.63
C CYS A 227 -10.57 -12.77 5.21
N ASN A 228 -11.41 -13.27 4.30
CA ASN A 228 -11.47 -12.77 2.93
C ASN A 228 -11.95 -11.32 2.90
N VAL A 229 -11.32 -10.51 2.04
CA VAL A 229 -11.70 -9.12 1.82
C VAL A 229 -13.00 -9.09 1.03
N ILE A 230 -14.01 -8.41 1.58
CA ILE A 230 -15.32 -8.20 0.96
C ILE A 230 -15.31 -6.89 0.18
N ALA A 231 -14.84 -5.81 0.82
CA ALA A 231 -14.79 -4.49 0.22
C ALA A 231 -13.68 -3.64 0.86
N THR A 232 -13.16 -2.68 0.09
CA THR A 232 -12.15 -1.71 0.56
C THR A 232 -12.53 -0.30 0.16
N LYS A 233 -12.50 0.64 1.10
CA LYS A 233 -12.58 2.07 0.81
C LYS A 233 -11.21 2.70 1.02
N LEU A 234 -10.64 3.26 -0.04
CA LEU A 234 -9.37 3.98 -0.01
C LEU A 234 -9.62 5.45 -0.32
N VAL A 235 -9.12 6.35 0.52
CA VAL A 235 -9.22 7.80 0.32
C VAL A 235 -7.83 8.40 0.42
N LEU A 236 -7.29 8.88 -0.71
CA LEU A 236 -6.07 9.67 -0.77
C LEU A 236 -6.42 11.14 -0.53
N ILE A 237 -5.76 11.76 0.45
CA ILE A 237 -5.98 13.15 0.86
C ILE A 237 -4.66 13.89 0.67
N LEU A 238 -4.70 14.89 -0.21
CA LEU A 238 -3.62 15.84 -0.48
C LEU A 238 -4.10 17.22 -0.03
N ASP A 239 -3.38 17.85 0.89
CA ASP A 239 -3.78 19.18 1.37
C ASP A 239 -3.44 20.25 0.32
N ASP A 240 -2.16 20.36 -0.05
CA ASP A 240 -1.72 21.29 -1.09
C ASP A 240 -0.92 20.53 -2.16
N LEU A 241 -1.35 20.66 -3.42
CA LEU A 241 -0.65 20.14 -4.58
C LEU A 241 -0.27 21.30 -5.50
N LEU A 242 0.99 21.74 -5.43
CA LEU A 242 1.57 22.68 -6.37
C LEU A 242 2.37 21.90 -7.42
N TRP A 243 2.05 22.12 -8.68
CA TRP A 243 2.83 21.56 -9.77
C TRP A 243 3.14 22.62 -10.82
N VAL A 244 4.43 22.84 -11.05
CA VAL A 244 4.94 23.77 -12.05
C VAL A 244 5.64 22.95 -13.14
N LEU A 245 5.20 23.13 -14.37
CA LEU A 245 5.70 22.42 -15.54
C LEU A 245 6.00 23.42 -16.66
N THR A 246 7.03 23.16 -17.46
CA THR A 246 7.23 23.88 -18.73
C THR A 246 6.57 23.16 -19.90
N ASP A 247 6.39 23.84 -21.04
CA ASP A 247 5.89 23.22 -22.28
C ASP A 247 6.74 22.01 -22.71
N SER A 248 8.08 22.10 -22.62
CA SER A 248 8.96 20.95 -22.91
C SER A 248 8.73 19.78 -21.93
N GLN A 249 8.57 20.05 -20.64
CA GLN A 249 8.28 19.01 -19.63
C GLN A 249 6.93 18.35 -19.87
N LEU A 250 5.90 19.10 -20.26
CA LEU A 250 4.58 18.57 -20.59
C LEU A 250 4.66 17.63 -21.82
N LYS A 251 5.40 18.05 -22.86
CA LYS A 251 5.67 17.20 -24.03
C LYS A 251 6.42 15.92 -23.64
N ALA A 252 7.42 16.01 -22.78
CA ALA A 252 8.16 14.85 -22.30
C ALA A 252 7.26 13.87 -21.54
N MET A 253 6.35 14.36 -20.68
CA MET A 253 5.37 13.51 -19.99
C MET A 253 4.52 12.70 -20.97
N VAL A 254 4.05 13.32 -22.05
CA VAL A 254 3.27 12.63 -23.08
C VAL A 254 4.10 11.51 -23.73
N GLN A 255 5.38 11.76 -24.02
CA GLN A 255 6.27 10.74 -24.56
C GLN A 255 6.54 9.60 -23.56
N TYR A 256 6.75 9.91 -22.28
CA TYR A 256 6.93 8.90 -21.23
C TYR A 256 5.68 8.04 -21.07
N ALA A 257 4.49 8.65 -21.05
CA ALA A 257 3.22 7.94 -20.98
C ALA A 257 3.01 7.03 -22.19
N LYS A 258 3.35 7.50 -23.40
CA LYS A 258 3.29 6.69 -24.61
C LYS A 258 4.24 5.49 -24.56
N SER A 259 5.50 5.71 -24.17
CA SER A 259 6.48 4.63 -24.03
C SER A 259 6.06 3.58 -23.00
N LEU A 260 5.37 3.99 -21.92
CA LEU A 260 4.88 3.06 -20.91
C LEU A 260 3.63 2.30 -21.35
N SER A 261 2.78 2.95 -22.16
CA SER A 261 1.50 2.38 -22.64
C SER A 261 1.70 1.06 -23.39
N GLU A 262 2.74 0.96 -24.22
CA GLU A 262 3.05 -0.28 -24.95
C GLU A 262 3.32 -1.47 -24.00
N ALA A 263 4.05 -1.24 -22.92
CA ALA A 263 4.35 -2.27 -21.92
C ALA A 263 3.09 -2.64 -21.10
N ILE A 264 2.28 -1.63 -20.75
CA ILE A 264 1.00 -1.82 -20.04
C ILE A 264 0.01 -2.62 -20.89
N GLU A 265 -0.07 -2.34 -22.19
CA GLU A 265 -0.98 -3.01 -23.11
C GLU A 265 -0.64 -4.50 -23.23
N LYS A 266 0.63 -4.84 -23.49
CA LYS A 266 1.11 -6.24 -23.51
C LYS A 266 0.83 -6.97 -22.20
N SER A 267 1.07 -6.33 -21.05
CA SER A 267 0.77 -6.91 -19.73
C SER A 267 -0.74 -7.15 -19.54
N THR A 268 -1.57 -6.27 -20.10
CA THR A 268 -3.03 -6.39 -20.04
C THR A 268 -3.54 -7.49 -20.97
N GLU A 269 -2.98 -7.64 -22.16
CA GLU A 269 -3.27 -8.73 -23.09
C GLU A 269 -2.92 -10.10 -22.49
N GLN A 270 -1.74 -10.21 -21.87
CA GLN A 270 -1.33 -11.42 -21.13
C GLN A 270 -2.33 -11.76 -20.03
N ARG A 271 -2.81 -10.76 -19.27
CA ARG A 271 -3.82 -10.98 -18.23
C ARG A 271 -5.16 -11.45 -18.81
N LYS A 272 -5.57 -10.91 -19.96
CA LYS A 272 -6.80 -11.31 -20.66
C LYS A 272 -6.71 -12.72 -21.22
N SER A 273 -5.57 -13.12 -21.79
CA SER A 273 -5.39 -14.46 -22.36
C SER A 273 -5.32 -15.56 -21.30
N MET A 274 -4.96 -15.22 -20.07
CA MET A 274 -4.90 -16.14 -18.93
C MET A 274 -6.17 -16.12 -18.05
N ALA A 275 -7.14 -15.25 -18.34
CA ALA A 275 -8.41 -15.24 -17.62
C ALA A 275 -9.28 -16.44 -18.04
N PRO A 276 -9.84 -17.22 -17.10
CA PRO A 276 -10.79 -18.27 -17.45
C PRO A 276 -12.04 -17.66 -18.13
N GLU A 277 -12.52 -18.28 -19.20
CA GLU A 277 -13.73 -17.85 -19.89
C GLU A 277 -14.92 -17.72 -18.91
N PRO A 278 -15.72 -16.65 -19.00
CA PRO A 278 -16.92 -16.52 -18.18
C PRO A 278 -17.88 -17.65 -18.55
N THR A 279 -18.05 -18.62 -17.66
CA THR A 279 -19.07 -19.65 -17.77
C THR A 279 -20.43 -18.96 -17.76
N GLN A 280 -21.13 -18.97 -18.89
CA GLN A 280 -22.52 -18.55 -18.98
C GLN A 280 -23.37 -19.47 -18.08
N SER A 281 -23.89 -18.93 -16.98
CA SER A 281 -25.02 -19.54 -16.28
C SER A 281 -26.02 -18.44 -15.87
N SER A 282 -26.75 -17.98 -16.87
CA SER A 282 -28.05 -17.35 -16.70
C SER A 282 -29.07 -18.41 -16.29
N THR A 283 -29.64 -18.32 -15.09
CA THR A 283 -31.08 -18.09 -14.88
C THR A 283 -31.42 -18.08 -13.39
N VAL A 284 -32.05 -16.99 -12.98
CA VAL A 284 -32.56 -16.69 -11.65
C VAL A 284 -33.87 -17.46 -11.46
N ALA A 285 -34.00 -18.22 -10.38
CA ALA A 285 -35.29 -18.71 -9.88
C ALA A 285 -35.70 -17.84 -8.66
N PRO A 286 -36.93 -17.29 -8.62
CA PRO A 286 -37.38 -16.49 -7.49
C PRO A 286 -37.82 -17.40 -6.34
N SER A 287 -37.19 -17.24 -5.18
CA SER A 287 -37.61 -17.89 -3.93
C SER A 287 -38.83 -17.18 -3.34
N THR A 288 -39.79 -18.01 -2.93
CA THR A 288 -41.06 -17.64 -2.31
C THR A 288 -40.86 -17.04 -0.92
N LEU A 289 -41.56 -15.93 -0.67
CA LEU A 289 -41.73 -15.30 0.64
C LEU A 289 -42.40 -16.28 1.62
N GLN A 290 -41.75 -16.59 2.75
CA GLN A 290 -42.41 -17.10 3.94
C GLN A 290 -42.34 -16.06 5.05
N VAL A 291 -43.53 -15.73 5.56
CA VAL A 291 -43.81 -14.77 6.62
C VAL A 291 -44.06 -15.53 7.94
N LYS A 292 -43.75 -14.85 9.06
CA LYS A 292 -44.09 -15.10 10.48
C LYS A 292 -42.94 -15.73 11.28
N THR A 293 -42.57 -15.25 12.47
CA THR A 293 -43.39 -14.64 13.54
C THR A 293 -42.48 -13.74 14.42
N PRO A 294 -42.98 -12.65 15.05
CA PRO A 294 -42.15 -11.81 15.91
C PRO A 294 -42.01 -12.43 17.30
N GLN A 295 -40.79 -12.75 17.71
CA GLN A 295 -40.48 -12.92 19.13
C GLN A 295 -40.01 -11.58 19.69
N THR A 296 -40.88 -10.99 20.49
CA THR A 296 -40.60 -9.89 21.39
C THR A 296 -39.64 -10.36 22.48
N SER A 297 -38.46 -9.74 22.56
CA SER A 297 -37.69 -9.64 23.80
C SER A 297 -37.21 -8.21 23.96
N ASN A 298 -37.83 -7.52 24.92
CA ASN A 298 -37.54 -6.15 25.31
C ASN A 298 -36.23 -6.07 26.11
N ALA A 299 -35.17 -5.60 25.45
CA ALA A 299 -34.07 -4.80 26.01
C ALA A 299 -33.46 -4.06 24.80
N PRO A 300 -33.04 -2.77 24.89
CA PRO A 300 -32.18 -2.21 23.86
C PRO A 300 -30.82 -2.90 24.03
N ASP A 301 -30.69 -4.06 23.37
CA ASP A 301 -29.59 -4.98 23.55
C ASP A 301 -28.32 -4.32 23.00
N LEU A 302 -27.20 -4.49 23.71
CA LEU A 302 -25.87 -4.03 23.28
C LEU A 302 -25.55 -4.44 21.82
N ASN A 303 -26.14 -5.55 21.36
CA ASN A 303 -26.09 -6.01 19.97
C ASN A 303 -26.71 -5.02 18.98
N ASP A 304 -27.86 -4.41 19.27
CA ASP A 304 -28.49 -3.43 18.36
C ASP A 304 -27.63 -2.18 18.20
N ALA A 305 -26.96 -1.75 19.28
CA ALA A 305 -26.03 -0.62 19.23
C ALA A 305 -24.80 -0.93 18.37
N ILE A 306 -24.26 -2.15 18.45
CA ILE A 306 -23.13 -2.60 17.62
C ILE A 306 -23.54 -2.73 16.15
N VAL A 307 -24.70 -3.31 15.86
CA VAL A 307 -25.23 -3.45 14.49
C VAL A 307 -25.47 -2.08 13.86
N LYS A 308 -26.04 -1.14 14.64
CA LYS A 308 -26.21 0.25 14.19
C LYS A 308 -24.86 0.91 13.91
N LEU A 309 -23.92 0.82 14.84
CA LEU A 309 -22.57 1.37 14.68
C LEU A 309 -21.87 0.81 13.45
N PHE A 310 -21.95 -0.51 13.22
CA PHE A 310 -21.38 -1.14 12.03
C PHE A 310 -22.02 -0.57 10.76
N SER A 311 -23.35 -0.44 10.75
CA SER A 311 -24.09 0.08 9.60
C SER A 311 -23.73 1.54 9.26
N ASP A 312 -23.41 2.36 10.26
CA ASP A 312 -22.99 3.75 10.08
C ASP A 312 -21.64 3.87 9.34
N PHE A 313 -20.76 2.85 9.46
CA PHE A 313 -19.43 2.83 8.85
C PHE A 313 -19.27 1.78 7.73
N ASP A 314 -20.35 1.08 7.37
CA ASP A 314 -20.29 -0.06 6.45
C ASP A 314 -19.80 0.36 5.05
N VAL A 315 -18.94 -0.48 4.47
CA VAL A 315 -18.41 -0.31 3.12
C VAL A 315 -19.11 -1.33 2.22
N LYS A 316 -20.09 -0.86 1.46
CA LYS A 316 -20.92 -1.70 0.59
C LYS A 316 -20.19 -2.19 -0.66
N GLU A 317 -19.31 -1.35 -1.19
CA GLU A 317 -18.54 -1.63 -2.41
C GLU A 317 -17.12 -1.10 -2.29
N THR A 318 -16.20 -1.73 -3.03
CA THR A 318 -14.83 -1.24 -3.12
C THR A 318 -14.79 0.09 -3.85
N SER A 319 -14.15 1.10 -3.27
CA SER A 319 -14.08 2.44 -3.85
C SER A 319 -12.74 3.11 -3.56
N HIS A 320 -12.32 3.95 -4.50
CA HIS A 320 -11.07 4.71 -4.46
C HIS A 320 -11.39 6.18 -4.66
N HIS A 321 -10.95 7.03 -3.73
CA HIS A 321 -11.27 8.45 -3.69
C HIS A 321 -10.00 9.27 -3.63
N LEU A 322 -10.00 10.40 -4.33
CA LEU A 322 -8.95 11.42 -4.26
C LEU A 322 -9.59 12.72 -3.78
N VAL A 323 -9.04 13.28 -2.71
CA VAL A 323 -9.43 14.57 -2.15
C VAL A 323 -8.20 15.47 -2.23
N ILE A 324 -8.32 16.58 -2.95
CA ILE A 324 -7.29 17.62 -3.02
C ILE A 324 -7.93 18.89 -2.49
N SER A 325 -7.39 19.47 -1.42
CA SER A 325 -7.95 20.69 -0.84
C SER A 325 -7.57 21.91 -1.70
N HIS A 326 -6.30 22.00 -2.10
CA HIS A 326 -5.78 23.05 -2.97
C HIS A 326 -4.91 22.47 -4.10
N LEU A 327 -5.20 22.86 -5.34
CA LEU A 327 -4.46 22.46 -6.54
C LEU A 327 -4.02 23.71 -7.29
N ASP A 328 -2.71 23.96 -7.29
CA ASP A 328 -2.09 25.03 -8.05
C ASP A 328 -1.27 24.43 -9.19
N LEU A 329 -1.74 24.61 -10.43
CA LEU A 329 -1.06 24.12 -11.63
C LEU A 329 -0.58 25.30 -12.46
N HIS A 330 0.73 25.39 -12.66
CA HIS A 330 1.35 26.41 -13.49
C HIS A 330 2.03 25.77 -14.70
N ILE A 331 1.65 26.23 -15.89
CA ILE A 331 2.34 25.88 -17.15
C ILE A 331 3.11 27.11 -17.59
N CYS A 332 4.43 26.98 -17.64
CA CYS A 332 5.35 28.06 -17.98
C CYS A 332 5.95 27.84 -19.38
N ASP A 333 6.29 28.92 -20.06
CA ASP A 333 7.12 28.84 -21.26
C ASP A 333 8.54 28.39 -20.89
N ASP A 334 9.19 27.67 -21.80
CA ASP A 334 10.61 27.35 -21.64
C ASP A 334 11.40 28.66 -21.63
N ILE A 335 12.11 28.93 -20.52
CA ILE A 335 13.00 30.10 -20.46
C ILE A 335 14.14 29.86 -21.46
N HIS A 336 14.00 30.39 -22.67
CA HIS A 336 15.10 30.50 -23.60
C HIS A 336 16.16 31.39 -22.94
N ALA A 337 17.27 30.78 -22.51
CA ALA A 337 18.43 31.50 -21.99
C ALA A 337 19.03 32.37 -23.10
N LYS A 338 18.42 33.53 -23.33
CA LYS A 338 18.97 34.63 -24.10
C LYS A 338 18.57 35.97 -23.49
N GLU A 339 18.68 36.11 -22.17
CA GLU A 339 18.93 37.42 -21.58
C GLU A 339 19.64 37.28 -20.23
N LYS A 340 20.91 37.70 -20.21
CA LYS A 340 21.62 38.03 -18.98
C LYS A 340 20.87 39.19 -18.31
N GLY A 341 20.39 38.97 -17.08
CA GLY A 341 20.07 40.07 -16.17
C GLY A 341 18.65 40.05 -15.63
N ASN A 342 18.34 39.10 -14.75
CA ASN A 342 18.02 39.41 -13.35
C ASN A 342 17.72 38.12 -12.59
N LEU A 343 18.55 37.88 -11.59
CA LEU A 343 18.41 36.80 -10.63
C LEU A 343 17.18 37.08 -9.76
N LEU A 344 16.03 36.46 -10.07
CA LEU A 344 14.97 36.30 -9.09
C LEU A 344 15.10 34.91 -8.48
N ILE A 345 15.74 34.89 -7.31
CA ILE A 345 15.67 33.79 -6.36
C ILE A 345 14.22 33.72 -5.89
N LEU A 346 13.43 32.79 -6.42
CA LEU A 346 12.23 32.34 -5.75
C LEU A 346 12.64 31.26 -4.75
N ASN A 347 12.88 31.69 -3.51
CA ASN A 347 12.87 30.80 -2.36
C ASN A 347 11.42 30.37 -2.13
N PHE A 348 11.18 29.07 -2.16
CA PHE A 348 10.04 28.44 -1.49
C PHE A 348 10.61 27.47 -0.44
#